data_AF-A0A7V9UZL6-F1
#
_entry.id   AF-A0A7V9UZL6-F1
#
_cell.length_a   1.000
_cell.length_b   1.000
_cell.length_c   1.000
_cell.angle_alpha   90.00
_cell.angle_beta   90.00
_cell.angle_gamma   90.00
#
_symmetry.space_group_name_H-M   'P 1'
#
loop_
_entity.id
_entity.type
_entity.pdbx_description
1 polymer ?
#
loop_
_entity_poly.entity_id
_entity_poly.type
_entity_poly.pdbx_seq_one_letter_code
_entity_poly.pdbx_strand_id
1 'polypeptide(L)'
;MPPLADVNETYTDIITTVFSSTIAAKAWLATAALAFVVVQLVTAARIYGRLSFLPERGATIASVHRWSGRTAFLLTLPVFFHCVTILGFQTPGARVAIHSLAGTFVYGVFAAKVLIVRDRSLPGWTLPVAGLSLASTLVVIWLTSSLWYFTNVRFGF
;
A
#
# COMPACT_ATOMS: atom_id res chain seq x y z
N MET A 1 18.71 -5.63 -27.12
CA MET A 1 18.55 -5.81 -25.66
C MET A 1 17.30 -6.62 -25.38
N PRO A 2 17.27 -7.48 -24.34
CA PRO A 2 16.05 -8.18 -23.96
C PRO A 2 14.98 -7.15 -23.51
N PRO A 3 13.68 -7.37 -23.82
CA PRO A 3 12.61 -6.40 -23.54
C PRO A 3 12.51 -5.92 -22.08
N LEU A 4 12.94 -6.74 -21.12
CA LEU A 4 12.91 -6.38 -19.69
C LEU A 4 13.97 -5.33 -19.30
N ALA A 5 15.10 -5.28 -20.02
CA ALA A 5 16.14 -4.27 -19.77
C ALA A 5 15.65 -2.87 -20.17
N ASP A 6 14.97 -2.78 -21.32
CA ASP A 6 14.38 -1.55 -21.85
C ASP A 6 13.29 -0.97 -20.90
N VAL A 7 12.43 -1.83 -20.36
CA VAL A 7 11.40 -1.42 -19.39
C VAL A 7 12.03 -0.92 -18.08
N ASN A 8 13.09 -1.56 -17.60
CA ASN A 8 13.76 -1.14 -16.37
C ASN A 8 14.47 0.22 -16.52
N GLU A 9 15.12 0.45 -17.65
CA GLU A 9 15.73 1.74 -17.99
C GLU A 9 14.66 2.84 -18.09
N THR A 10 13.62 2.61 -18.89
CA THR A 10 12.50 3.55 -19.03
C THR A 10 11.82 3.88 -17.68
N TYR A 11 11.59 2.86 -16.84
CA TYR A 11 11.03 3.05 -15.51
C TYR A 11 11.95 3.89 -14.63
N THR A 12 13.24 3.59 -14.64
CA THR A 12 14.24 4.30 -13.84
C THR A 12 14.30 5.77 -14.24
N ASP A 13 14.36 6.06 -15.54
CA ASP A 13 14.40 7.42 -16.07
C ASP A 13 13.16 8.22 -15.68
N ILE A 14 11.96 7.66 -15.88
CA ILE A 14 10.71 8.33 -15.51
C ILE A 14 10.70 8.65 -14.01
N ILE A 15 11.08 7.71 -13.16
CA ILE A 15 11.04 7.91 -11.71
C ILE A 15 12.08 8.94 -11.25
N THR A 16 13.26 8.98 -11.85
CA THR A 16 14.33 9.91 -11.46
C THR A 16 14.11 11.34 -11.95
N THR A 17 13.16 11.59 -12.85
CA THR A 17 12.72 12.97 -13.17
C THR A 17 12.03 13.66 -11.98
N VAL A 18 11.46 12.90 -11.04
CA VAL A 18 10.71 13.42 -9.88
C VAL A 18 11.41 13.12 -8.56
N PHE A 19 12.06 11.96 -8.44
CA PHE A 19 12.70 11.49 -7.21
C PHE A 19 14.21 11.41 -7.37
N SER A 20 14.96 11.57 -6.27
CA SER A 20 16.43 11.45 -6.29
C SER A 20 16.94 10.04 -6.62
N SER A 21 16.11 9.01 -6.43
CA SER A 21 16.39 7.62 -6.76
C SER A 21 15.10 6.80 -6.78
N THR A 22 15.15 5.63 -7.42
CA THR A 22 14.04 4.67 -7.43
C THR A 22 13.70 4.14 -6.03
N ILE A 23 14.71 4.00 -5.16
CA ILE A 23 14.49 3.60 -3.76
C ILE A 23 13.86 4.71 -2.92
N ALA A 24 14.22 5.98 -3.15
CA ALA A 24 13.56 7.12 -2.53
C ALA A 24 12.10 7.20 -2.98
N ALA A 25 11.83 7.01 -4.27
CA ALA A 25 10.47 6.96 -4.81
C ALA A 25 9.64 5.86 -4.12
N LYS A 26 10.20 4.66 -3.99
CA LYS A 26 9.55 3.55 -3.27
C LYS A 26 9.18 3.95 -1.85
N ALA A 27 10.10 4.55 -1.09
CA ALA A 27 9.86 4.94 0.29
C ALA A 27 8.78 6.04 0.42
N TRP A 28 8.81 7.05 -0.45
CA TRP A 28 7.83 8.14 -0.43
C TRP A 28 6.44 7.70 -0.90
N LEU A 29 6.34 6.90 -1.96
CA LEU A 29 5.07 6.37 -2.45
C LEU A 29 4.40 5.44 -1.42
N ALA A 30 5.18 4.57 -0.77
CA ALA A 30 4.68 3.72 0.31
C ALA A 30 4.24 4.54 1.54
N THR A 31 4.91 5.66 1.82
CA THR A 31 4.51 6.59 2.90
C THR A 31 3.21 7.32 2.56
N ALA A 32 3.04 7.78 1.33
CA ALA A 32 1.79 8.36 0.87
C ALA A 32 0.64 7.34 0.92
N ALA A 33 0.89 6.08 0.54
CA ALA A 33 -0.08 4.99 0.69
C ALA A 33 -0.46 4.77 2.16
N LEU A 34 0.51 4.80 3.10
CA LEU A 34 0.25 4.70 4.53
C LEU A 34 -0.63 5.86 5.05
N ALA A 35 -0.41 7.08 4.59
CA ALA A 35 -1.27 8.22 4.93
C ALA A 35 -2.73 7.96 4.51
N PHE A 36 -2.95 7.42 3.30
CA PHE A 36 -4.29 7.01 2.89
C PHE A 36 -4.84 5.81 3.68
N VAL A 37 -4.01 4.89 4.18
CA VAL A 37 -4.45 3.85 5.11
C VAL A 37 -5.04 4.45 6.39
N VAL A 38 -4.45 5.53 6.92
CA VAL A 38 -5.03 6.24 8.07
C VAL A 38 -6.42 6.80 7.71
N VAL A 39 -6.57 7.42 6.53
CA VAL A 39 -7.87 7.88 6.02
C VAL A 39 -8.86 6.71 5.90
N GLN A 40 -8.42 5.54 5.41
CA GLN A 40 -9.25 4.34 5.32
C GLN A 40 -9.77 3.90 6.69
N LEU A 41 -8.90 3.84 7.70
CA LEU A 41 -9.27 3.40 9.05
C LEU A 41 -10.24 4.37 9.72
N VAL A 42 -10.00 5.68 9.61
CA VAL A 42 -10.89 6.72 10.17
C VAL A 42 -12.25 6.68 9.48
N THR A 43 -12.29 6.66 8.15
CA THR A 43 -13.54 6.62 7.38
C THR A 43 -14.31 5.31 7.59
N ALA A 44 -13.61 4.16 7.70
CA ALA A 44 -14.25 2.87 8.01
C ALA A 44 -14.85 2.88 9.42
N ALA A 45 -14.08 3.29 10.43
CA ALA A 45 -14.57 3.39 11.80
C ALA A 45 -15.79 4.33 11.89
N ARG A 46 -15.81 5.40 11.09
CA ARG A 46 -16.98 6.27 10.97
C ARG A 46 -18.19 5.59 10.33
N ILE A 47 -18.00 4.86 9.23
CA ILE A 47 -19.04 4.12 8.50
C ILE A 47 -19.67 3.05 9.40
N TYR A 48 -18.86 2.32 10.17
CA TYR A 48 -19.31 1.31 11.13
C TYR A 48 -19.79 1.89 12.46
N GLY A 49 -19.96 3.21 12.57
CA GLY A 49 -20.53 3.86 13.76
C GLY A 49 -19.63 3.90 14.99
N ARG A 50 -18.34 3.56 14.87
CA ARG A 50 -17.36 3.58 15.98
C ARG A 50 -16.83 4.97 16.31
N LEU A 51 -16.85 5.91 15.35
CA LEU A 51 -16.46 7.31 15.55
C LEU A 51 -17.66 8.24 15.32
N SER A 52 -18.61 8.26 16.26
CA SER A 52 -19.84 9.05 16.13
C SER A 52 -19.62 10.58 16.20
N PHE A 53 -18.50 11.03 16.76
CA PHE A 53 -18.17 12.46 16.93
C PHE A 53 -17.77 13.16 15.62
N LEU A 54 -17.47 12.43 14.54
CA LEU A 54 -17.19 13.06 13.24
C LEU A 54 -18.52 13.44 12.56
N PRO A 55 -18.71 14.72 12.15
CA PRO A 55 -20.01 15.22 11.70
C PRO A 55 -20.48 14.58 10.38
N GLU A 56 -19.54 14.25 9.48
CA GLU A 56 -19.85 13.75 8.14
C GLU A 56 -20.45 12.33 8.17
N ARG A 57 -21.58 12.12 7.45
CA ARG A 57 -22.28 10.84 7.30
C ARG A 57 -22.68 10.60 5.84
N GLY A 58 -23.13 9.37 5.56
CA GLY A 58 -23.80 9.06 4.30
C GLY A 58 -22.86 8.99 3.10
N ALA A 59 -23.27 9.58 1.98
CA ALA A 59 -22.62 9.38 0.68
C ALA A 59 -21.18 9.94 0.63
N THR A 60 -20.91 11.06 1.30
CA THR A 60 -19.60 11.72 1.29
C THR A 60 -18.53 10.86 1.92
N ILE A 61 -18.73 10.39 3.16
CA ILE A 61 -17.74 9.55 3.86
C ILE A 61 -17.47 8.25 3.10
N ALA A 62 -18.52 7.68 2.48
CA ALA A 62 -18.39 6.50 1.64
C ALA A 62 -17.62 6.80 0.34
N SER A 63 -17.79 7.98 -0.25
CA SER A 63 -17.03 8.43 -1.42
C SER A 63 -15.55 8.63 -1.10
N VAL A 64 -15.25 9.34 0.01
CA VAL A 64 -13.89 9.54 0.50
C VAL A 64 -13.23 8.18 0.76
N HIS A 65 -13.91 7.26 1.45
CA HIS A 65 -13.41 5.91 1.70
C HIS A 65 -13.08 5.17 0.40
N ARG A 66 -13.95 5.21 -0.62
CA ARG A 66 -13.69 4.52 -1.89
C ARG A 66 -12.53 5.13 -2.67
N TRP A 67 -12.50 6.46 -2.82
CA TRP A 67 -11.50 7.13 -3.63
C TRP A 67 -10.12 7.13 -2.98
N SER A 68 -10.02 7.38 -1.67
CA SER A 68 -8.74 7.26 -0.97
C SER A 68 -8.20 5.83 -1.02
N GLY A 69 -9.07 4.81 -0.98
CA GLY A 69 -8.66 3.40 -1.09
C GLY A 69 -8.12 3.05 -2.47
N ARG A 70 -8.73 3.60 -3.53
CA ARG A 70 -8.22 3.47 -4.91
C ARG A 70 -6.88 4.16 -5.05
N THR A 71 -6.75 5.39 -4.56
CA THR A 71 -5.48 6.13 -4.61
C THR A 71 -4.39 5.41 -3.85
N ALA A 72 -4.66 4.89 -2.65
CA ALA A 72 -3.72 4.08 -1.89
C ALA A 72 -3.23 2.87 -2.69
N PHE A 73 -4.15 2.13 -3.32
CA PHE A 73 -3.81 0.98 -4.15
C PHE A 73 -2.98 1.37 -5.38
N LEU A 74 -3.35 2.46 -6.08
CA LEU A 74 -2.58 2.95 -7.23
C LEU A 74 -1.15 3.33 -6.85
N LEU A 75 -0.95 3.97 -5.69
CA LEU A 75 0.38 4.29 -5.18
C LEU A 75 1.22 3.05 -4.85
N THR A 76 0.58 1.91 -4.54
CA THR A 76 1.31 0.65 -4.33
C THR A 76 1.75 -0.02 -5.62
N LEU A 77 1.21 0.35 -6.80
CA LEU A 77 1.56 -0.31 -8.06
C LEU A 77 3.01 -0.07 -8.49
N PRO A 78 3.53 1.19 -8.55
CA PRO A 78 4.94 1.42 -8.88
C PRO A 78 5.88 0.83 -7.83
N VAL A 79 5.49 0.89 -6.55
CA VAL A 79 6.21 0.27 -5.43
C VAL A 79 6.34 -1.23 -5.65
N PHE A 80 5.23 -1.91 -5.96
CA PHE A 80 5.20 -3.34 -6.20
C PHE A 80 6.00 -3.73 -7.43
N PHE A 81 5.87 -2.98 -8.54
CA PHE A 81 6.68 -3.18 -9.73
C PHE A 81 8.16 -3.17 -9.36
N HIS A 82 8.64 -2.12 -8.70
CA HIS A 82 10.04 -2.03 -8.26
C HIS A 82 10.45 -3.19 -7.32
N CYS A 83 9.57 -3.61 -6.40
CA CYS A 83 9.84 -4.74 -5.52
C CYS A 83 9.97 -6.08 -6.26
N VAL A 84 9.09 -6.36 -7.22
CA VAL A 84 8.98 -7.68 -7.86
C VAL A 84 9.91 -7.82 -9.05
N THR A 85 10.05 -6.79 -9.89
CA THR A 85 10.79 -6.89 -11.15
C THR A 85 12.25 -6.46 -11.01
N ILE A 86 12.54 -5.46 -10.17
CA ILE A 86 13.88 -4.88 -10.05
C ILE A 86 14.65 -5.52 -8.91
N LEU A 87 14.06 -5.59 -7.72
CA LEU A 87 14.70 -6.21 -6.56
C LEU A 87 14.47 -7.74 -6.51
N GLY A 88 13.28 -8.19 -6.91
CA GLY A 88 12.87 -9.59 -6.84
C GLY A 88 12.51 -10.05 -5.42
N PHE A 89 11.97 -11.27 -5.33
CA PHE A 89 11.74 -11.93 -4.03
C PHE A 89 13.08 -12.32 -3.43
N GLN A 90 13.38 -11.82 -2.23
CA GLN A 90 14.62 -12.10 -1.53
C GLN A 90 14.36 -12.39 -0.05
N THR A 91 15.21 -13.23 0.55
CA THR A 91 15.16 -13.57 1.99
C THR A 91 16.54 -13.57 2.67
N PRO A 92 17.48 -12.62 2.40
CA PRO A 92 18.79 -12.60 3.05
C PRO A 92 18.72 -12.27 4.56
N GLY A 93 17.55 -11.92 5.08
CA GLY A 93 17.31 -11.70 6.50
C GLY A 93 15.83 -11.52 6.82
N ALA A 94 15.49 -11.53 8.12
CA ALA A 94 14.10 -11.51 8.59
C ALA A 94 13.29 -10.31 8.07
N ARG A 95 13.85 -9.09 8.09
CA ARG A 95 13.19 -7.88 7.58
C ARG A 95 12.77 -8.04 6.11
N VAL A 96 13.70 -8.49 5.27
CA VAL A 96 13.47 -8.63 3.83
C VAL A 96 12.50 -9.77 3.57
N ALA A 97 12.61 -10.89 4.29
CA ALA A 97 11.65 -11.99 4.20
C ALA A 97 10.22 -11.56 4.58
N ILE A 98 10.05 -10.83 5.68
CA ILE A 98 8.76 -10.27 6.11
C ILE A 98 8.21 -9.32 5.03
N HIS A 99 9.05 -8.43 4.50
CA HIS A 99 8.64 -7.50 3.45
C HIS A 99 8.16 -8.22 2.19
N SER A 100 8.93 -9.22 1.73
CA SER A 100 8.61 -9.99 0.52
C SER A 100 7.31 -10.79 0.68
N LEU A 101 7.12 -11.46 1.82
CA LEU A 101 5.87 -12.20 2.12
C LEU A 101 4.67 -11.27 2.27
N ALA A 102 4.82 -10.18 3.04
CA ALA A 102 3.75 -9.21 3.24
C ALA A 102 3.37 -8.52 1.92
N GLY A 103 4.36 -8.18 1.08
CA GLY A 103 4.16 -7.60 -0.25
C GLY A 103 3.28 -8.47 -1.14
N THR A 104 3.57 -9.77 -1.21
CA THR A 104 2.74 -10.74 -1.93
C THR A 104 1.33 -10.84 -1.32
N PHE A 105 1.25 -10.87 0.02
CA PHE A 105 -0.02 -11.00 0.72
C PHE A 105 -0.97 -9.82 0.50
N VAL A 106 -0.47 -8.58 0.35
CA VAL A 106 -1.31 -7.39 0.08
C VAL A 106 -2.22 -7.59 -1.13
N TYR A 107 -1.68 -8.10 -2.24
CA TYR A 107 -2.47 -8.27 -3.47
C TYR A 107 -3.50 -9.40 -3.34
N GLY A 108 -3.17 -10.46 -2.60
CA GLY A 108 -4.12 -11.52 -2.26
C GLY A 108 -5.28 -11.00 -1.40
N VAL A 109 -4.97 -10.25 -0.33
CA VAL A 109 -6.00 -9.66 0.54
C VAL A 109 -6.83 -8.62 -0.20
N PHE A 110 -6.20 -7.80 -1.06
CA PHE A 110 -6.93 -6.84 -1.88
C PHE A 110 -7.91 -7.54 -2.83
N ALA A 111 -7.47 -8.59 -3.53
CA ALA A 111 -8.33 -9.39 -4.39
C ALA A 111 -9.49 -10.01 -3.59
N ALA A 112 -9.20 -10.60 -2.43
CA ALA A 112 -10.23 -11.13 -1.52
C ALA A 112 -11.22 -10.05 -1.09
N LYS A 113 -10.75 -8.86 -0.70
CA LYS A 113 -11.61 -7.72 -0.36
C LYS A 113 -12.54 -7.34 -1.52
N VAL A 114 -12.05 -7.32 -2.76
CA VAL A 114 -12.87 -7.01 -3.94
C VAL A 114 -13.97 -8.05 -4.12
N LEU A 115 -13.66 -9.34 -3.96
CA LEU A 115 -14.65 -10.42 -4.02
C LEU A 115 -15.69 -10.29 -2.89
N ILE A 116 -15.23 -10.07 -1.65
CA ILE A 116 -16.10 -9.90 -0.47
C ILE A 116 -17.06 -8.72 -0.64
N VAL A 117 -16.61 -7.59 -1.19
CA VAL A 117 -17.48 -6.42 -1.44
C VAL A 117 -18.59 -6.74 -2.45
N ARG A 118 -18.35 -7.68 -3.38
CA ARG A 118 -19.31 -8.06 -4.41
C ARG A 118 -20.29 -9.13 -3.95
N ASP A 119 -19.91 -9.93 -2.97
CA ASP A 119 -20.74 -10.99 -2.42
C ASP A 119 -21.57 -10.49 -1.23
N ARG A 120 -22.88 -10.30 -1.47
CA ARG A 120 -23.83 -9.85 -0.44
C ARG A 120 -24.29 -10.97 0.51
N SER A 121 -23.93 -12.23 0.24
CA SER A 121 -24.29 -13.37 1.08
C SER A 121 -23.38 -13.55 2.29
N LEU A 122 -22.20 -12.91 2.27
CA LEU A 122 -21.21 -13.02 3.34
C LEU A 122 -21.63 -12.25 4.60
N PRO A 123 -21.22 -12.72 5.79
CA PRO A 123 -21.45 -11.99 7.04
C PRO A 123 -20.87 -10.57 7.00
N GLY A 124 -21.57 -9.60 7.58
CA GLY A 124 -21.16 -8.18 7.57
C GLY A 124 -19.81 -7.87 8.22
N TRP A 125 -19.25 -8.80 9.01
CA TRP A 125 -17.92 -8.68 9.63
C TRP A 125 -16.77 -9.05 8.68
N THR A 126 -17.03 -9.76 7.58
CA THR A 126 -15.99 -10.23 6.64
C THR A 126 -15.27 -9.07 5.97
N LEU A 127 -16.03 -8.06 5.52
CA LEU A 127 -15.49 -6.86 4.88
C LEU A 127 -14.54 -6.06 5.80
N PRO A 128 -14.89 -5.74 7.06
CA PRO A 128 -13.97 -5.03 7.94
C PRO A 128 -12.77 -5.88 8.34
N VAL A 129 -12.89 -7.21 8.44
CA VAL A 129 -11.72 -8.08 8.64
C VAL A 129 -10.78 -8.00 7.44
N ALA A 130 -11.27 -8.19 6.21
CA ALA A 130 -10.43 -8.06 5.00
C ALA A 130 -9.81 -6.66 4.87
N GLY A 131 -10.57 -5.61 5.20
CA GLY A 131 -10.09 -4.23 5.23
C GLY A 131 -8.98 -3.99 6.26
N LEU A 132 -9.15 -4.51 7.48
CA LEU A 132 -8.14 -4.41 8.55
C LEU A 132 -6.91 -5.27 8.24
N SER A 133 -7.07 -6.47 7.69
CA SER A 133 -5.96 -7.29 7.23
C SER A 133 -5.13 -6.53 6.20
N LEU A 134 -5.77 -5.92 5.19
CA LEU A 134 -5.08 -5.12 4.17
C LEU A 134 -4.33 -3.93 4.78
N ALA A 135 -4.99 -3.19 5.68
CA ALA A 135 -4.38 -2.05 6.37
C ALA A 135 -3.15 -2.48 7.19
N SER A 136 -3.29 -3.55 7.99
CA SER A 136 -2.21 -4.11 8.80
C SER A 136 -1.03 -4.57 7.95
N THR A 137 -1.26 -5.25 6.83
CA THR A 137 -0.18 -5.70 5.94
C THR A 137 0.55 -4.50 5.31
N LEU A 138 -0.16 -3.46 4.89
CA LEU A 138 0.46 -2.22 4.38
C LEU A 138 1.31 -1.53 5.45
N VAL A 139 0.87 -1.51 6.71
CA VAL A 139 1.67 -1.02 7.85
C VAL A 139 2.94 -1.84 8.01
N VAL A 140 2.85 -3.18 8.02
CA VAL A 140 4.02 -4.06 8.13
C VAL A 140 5.02 -3.84 6.99
N ILE A 141 4.54 -3.70 5.76
CA ILE A 141 5.38 -3.39 4.60
C ILE A 141 6.08 -2.06 4.79
N TRP A 142 5.36 -1.01 5.23
CA TRP A 142 5.93 0.31 5.46
C TRP A 142 7.02 0.28 6.55
N LEU A 143 6.74 -0.39 7.68
CA LEU A 143 7.70 -0.55 8.79
C LEU A 143 8.99 -1.27 8.34
N THR A 144 8.85 -2.31 7.52
CA THR A 144 9.99 -3.10 7.02
C THR A 144 10.70 -2.48 5.82
N SER A 145 10.20 -1.37 5.28
CA SER A 145 10.79 -0.70 4.12
C SER A 145 11.02 0.79 4.34
N SER A 146 9.98 1.61 4.27
CA SER A 146 10.08 3.07 4.27
C SER A 146 10.61 3.60 5.60
N LEU A 147 10.09 3.09 6.71
CA LEU A 147 10.61 3.47 8.03
C LEU A 147 12.10 3.13 8.13
N TRP A 148 12.45 1.88 7.80
CA TRP A 148 13.84 1.43 7.79
C TRP A 148 14.72 2.31 6.88
N TYR A 149 14.24 2.68 5.70
CA TYR A 149 14.95 3.56 4.77
C TYR A 149 15.22 4.92 5.42
N PHE A 150 14.20 5.56 6.00
CA PHE A 150 14.36 6.88 6.62
C PHE A 150 15.23 6.87 7.89
N THR A 151 15.32 5.73 8.61
CA THR A 151 16.13 5.63 9.84
C THR A 151 17.55 5.16 9.61
N ASN A 152 17.84 4.49 8.49
CA ASN A 152 19.13 3.84 8.26
C ASN A 152 19.92 4.40 7.07
N VAL A 153 19.24 5.03 6.10
CA VAL A 153 19.92 5.69 4.98
C VAL A 153 20.21 7.13 5.40
N ARG A 154 21.50 7.47 5.47
CA ARG A 154 21.91 8.85 5.74
C ARG A 154 21.61 9.71 4.52
N PHE A 155 20.80 10.74 4.70
CA PHE A 155 20.69 11.82 3.74
C PHE A 155 21.88 12.75 3.99
N GLY A 156 22.79 12.85 3.02
CA GLY A 156 23.94 13.74 3.13
C GLY A 156 23.48 15.19 3.13
N PHE A 157 23.75 15.88 4.22
CA PHE A 157 24.03 17.31 4.22
C PHE A 157 25.39 17.47 4.90
#